data_AF-A0A355UBW4-F1
#
_entry.id   AF-A0A355UBW4-F1
#
_cell.length_a   1.000
_cell.length_b   1.000
_cell.length_c   1.000
_cell.angle_alpha   90.00
_cell.angle_beta   90.00
_cell.angle_gamma   90.00
#
_symmetry.space_group_name_H-M   'P 1'
#
loop_
_entity.id
_entity.type
_entity.pdbx_description
1 polymer ?
#
loop_
_entity_poly.entity_id
_entity_poly.type
_entity_poly.pdbx_seq_one_letter_code
_entity_poly.pdbx_strand_id
1 'polypeptide(L)' 'KTIQEVWPNLEVYFHGGVSFAPYLSQFRDILPSDINYMETYNASEGFFGLQDRTDMDSLLLLLDYGIYYEFIPFEDIEKD' A
#
# COMPACT_ATOMS: atom_id res chain seq x y z
N LYS A 1 11.37 -10.91 23.24
CA LYS A 1 12.21 -10.45 22.12
C LYS A 1 11.39 -9.46 21.30
N THR A 2 11.90 -8.29 20.98
CA THR A 2 11.21 -7.33 20.09
C THR A 2 11.45 -7.69 18.63
N ILE A 3 10.70 -7.10 17.69
CA ILE A 3 10.94 -7.32 16.26
C ILE A 3 12.34 -6.84 15.86
N GLN A 4 12.82 -5.74 16.44
CA GLN A 4 14.15 -5.16 16.21
C GLN A 4 15.27 -6.11 16.65
N GLU A 5 15.08 -6.88 17.73
CA GLU A 5 16.08 -7.86 18.19
C GLU A 5 16.19 -9.07 17.26
N VAL A 6 15.12 -9.41 16.54
CA VAL A 6 15.10 -10.52 15.58
C VAL A 6 15.56 -10.07 14.19
N TRP A 7 15.13 -8.88 13.76
CA TRP A 7 15.45 -8.28 12.48
C TRP A 7 16.04 -6.86 12.69
N PRO A 8 17.35 -6.76 12.98
CA PRO A 8 17.99 -5.47 13.28
C PRO A 8 18.07 -4.51 12.10
N ASN A 9 17.88 -5.00 10.86
CA ASN A 9 17.94 -4.22 9.63
C ASN A 9 16.57 -4.12 8.94
N LEU A 10 15.48 -4.23 9.70
CA LEU A 10 14.14 -4.10 9.13
C LEU A 10 13.88 -2.65 8.72
N GLU A 11 13.80 -2.39 7.41
CA GLU A 11 13.70 -1.03 6.85
C GLU A 11 12.34 -0.69 6.23
N VAL A 12 11.54 -1.70 5.89
CA VAL A 12 10.30 -1.50 5.13
C VAL A 12 9.23 -2.53 5.49
N TYR A 13 7.99 -2.07 5.52
CA TYR A 13 6.77 -2.88 5.60
C TYR A 13 5.85 -2.54 4.42
N PHE A 14 5.64 -3.52 3.54
CA PHE A 14 4.71 -3.40 2.42
C PHE A 14 3.30 -3.82 2.84
N HIS A 15 2.29 -3.03 2.50
CA HIS A 15 0.88 -3.34 2.75
C HIS A 15 0.01 -3.11 1.52
N GLY A 16 -1.06 -3.87 1.39
CA GLY A 16 -1.98 -3.79 0.27
C GLY A 16 -3.18 -4.73 0.44
N GLY A 17 -4.14 -4.64 -0.48
CA GLY A 17 -5.33 -5.49 -0.51
C GLY A 17 -6.39 -5.22 0.56
N VAL A 18 -6.02 -4.60 1.69
CA VAL A 18 -6.94 -4.15 2.74
C VAL A 18 -6.53 -2.78 3.27
N SER A 19 -7.49 -2.04 3.82
CA SER A 19 -7.20 -0.74 4.44
C SER A 19 -6.25 -0.90 5.62
N PHE A 20 -5.04 -0.34 5.50
CA PHE A 20 -4.03 -0.39 6.56
C PHE A 20 -4.22 0.71 7.63
N ALA A 21 -4.91 1.80 7.28
CA ALA A 21 -5.10 2.96 8.16
C ALA A 21 -5.59 2.61 9.60
N PRO A 22 -6.52 1.66 9.81
CA PRO A 22 -6.98 1.28 11.16
C PRO A 22 -5.93 0.58 12.03
N TYR A 23 -4.85 0.08 11.42
CA TYR A 23 -3.81 -0.71 12.09
C TYR A 23 -2.50 0.06 12.29
N LEU A 24 -2.40 1.27 11.71
CA LEU A 24 -1.16 2.04 11.68
C LEU A 24 -0.59 2.31 13.08
N SER A 25 -1.43 2.65 14.05
CA SER A 25 -1.00 2.88 15.44
C SER A 25 -0.37 1.63 16.07
N GLN A 26 -1.01 0.48 15.91
CA GLN A 26 -0.57 -0.79 16.48
C GLN A 26 0.77 -1.21 15.85
N PHE A 27 0.95 -0.96 14.56
CA PHE A 27 2.20 -1.24 13.87
C PHE A 27 3.32 -0.31 14.32
N ARG A 28 3.05 0.98 14.57
CA ARG A 28 4.03 1.92 15.13
C ARG A 28 4.54 1.51 16.52
N ASP A 29 3.71 0.83 17.31
CA ASP A 29 4.10 0.36 18.64
C ASP A 29 5.02 -0.88 18.60
N ILE A 30 4.98 -1.65 17.51
CA ILE A 30 5.68 -2.94 17.39
C ILE A 30 6.94 -2.81 16.51
N LEU A 31 6.88 -1.98 15.48
CA LEU A 31 7.94 -1.83 14.47
C LEU A 31 8.94 -0.72 14.83
N PRO A 32 10.14 -0.73 14.22
CA PRO A 32 11.10 0.36 14.38
C PRO A 32 10.49 1.71 13.97
N SER A 33 10.87 2.80 14.66
CA SER A 33 10.35 4.14 14.36
C SER A 33 10.77 4.68 12.99
N ASP A 34 11.86 4.15 12.43
CA ASP A 34 12.49 4.53 11.16
C ASP A 34 12.07 3.63 9.99
N ILE A 35 11.08 2.75 10.19
CA ILE A 35 10.58 1.88 9.13
C ILE A 35 9.77 2.67 8.09
N ASN A 36 9.92 2.29 6.83
CA ASN A 36 9.10 2.80 5.74
C ASN A 36 7.82 1.94 5.60
N TYR A 37 6.67 2.59 5.54
CA TYR A 37 5.41 1.93 5.17
C TYR A 37 5.16 2.19 3.69
N MET A 38 5.06 1.13 2.90
CA MET A 38 4.90 1.22 1.44
C MET A 38 3.60 0.54 1.01
N GLU A 39 2.76 1.29 0.30
CA GLU A 39 1.46 0.79 -0.14
C GLU A 39 1.52 0.16 -1.55
N THR A 40 0.80 -0.95 -1.71
CA THR A 40 0.54 -1.61 -2.98
C THR A 40 -0.95 -1.75 -3.20
N TYR A 41 -1.42 -1.43 -4.41
CA TYR A 41 -2.81 -1.60 -4.80
C TYR A 41 -2.96 -2.82 -5.72
N ASN A 42 -3.21 -3.96 -5.08
CA ASN A 42 -3.40 -5.25 -5.74
C ASN A 42 -4.74 -5.88 -5.32
N ALA A 43 -5.31 -6.69 -6.21
CA ALA A 43 -6.47 -7.53 -5.98
C ALA A 43 -6.28 -8.90 -6.65
N SER A 44 -7.25 -9.80 -6.53
CA SER A 44 -7.25 -11.10 -7.23
C SER A 44 -7.15 -10.96 -8.75
N GLU A 45 -7.65 -9.86 -9.29
CA GLU A 45 -7.75 -9.55 -10.70
C GLU A 45 -6.46 -8.96 -11.27
N GLY A 46 -5.58 -8.39 -10.44
CA GLY A 46 -4.37 -7.74 -10.92
C GLY A 46 -3.62 -6.91 -9.90
N PHE A 47 -2.48 -6.39 -10.35
CA PHE A 47 -1.64 -5.47 -9.58
C PHE A 47 -1.66 -4.12 -10.30
N PHE A 48 -2.36 -3.15 -9.71
CA PHE A 48 -2.76 -1.92 -10.41
C PHE A 48 -1.82 -0.75 -10.10
N GLY A 49 -1.27 -0.67 -8.90
CA GLY A 49 -0.41 0.44 -8.52
C GLY A 49 0.48 0.14 -7.32
N LEU A 50 1.50 0.98 -7.14
CA LEU A 50 2.39 0.96 -5.99
C LEU A 50 2.83 2.36 -5.62
N GLN A 51 3.16 2.55 -4.35
CA GLN A 51 3.84 3.75 -3.88
C GLN A 51 5.32 3.67 -4.28
N ASP A 52 5.78 4.61 -5.11
CA ASP A 52 7.16 4.68 -5.60
C ASP A 52 8.04 5.63 -4.77
N ARG A 53 7.42 6.36 -3.84
CA ARG A 53 8.05 7.42 -3.05
C ARG A 53 7.64 7.36 -1.59
N THR A 54 8.62 7.41 -0.68
CA THR A 54 8.40 7.38 0.78
C THR A 54 7.85 8.69 1.35
N ASP A 55 7.89 9.78 0.58
CA ASP A 55 7.43 11.11 1.00
C ASP A 55 6.03 11.48 0.48
N MET A 56 5.33 10.53 -0.15
CA MET A 56 4.01 10.76 -0.75
C MET A 56 3.07 9.58 -0.52
N ASP A 57 1.81 9.85 -0.19
CA ASP A 57 0.77 8.82 -0.01
C ASP A 57 0.08 8.41 -1.34
N SER A 58 0.55 8.92 -2.47
CA SER A 58 -0.01 8.60 -3.79
C SER A 58 0.56 7.32 -4.37
N LEU A 59 -0.25 6.62 -5.16
CA LEU A 59 0.17 5.43 -5.90
C LEU A 59 0.44 5.74 -7.36
N LEU A 60 1.54 5.19 -7.88
CA LEU A 60 1.85 5.12 -9.30
C LEU A 60 1.03 4.01 -9.96
N LEU A 61 0.25 4.35 -10.99
CA LEU A 61 -0.52 3.40 -11.78
C LEU A 61 0.40 2.63 -12.75
N LEU A 62 0.31 1.30 -12.75
CA LEU A 62 1.14 0.43 -13.61
C LEU A 62 0.43 0.14 -14.93
N LEU A 63 0.94 0.71 -16.02
CA LEU A 63 0.28 0.68 -17.33
C LEU A 63 0.72 -0.49 -18.23
N ASP A 64 1.80 -1.18 -17.90
CA ASP A 64 2.46 -2.20 -18.71
C ASP A 64 2.25 -3.64 -18.19
N TYR A 65 1.31 -3.82 -17.25
CA TYR A 65 1.06 -5.10 -16.57
C TYR A 65 -0.04 -5.95 -17.25
N GLY A 66 -0.38 -5.63 -18.50
CA GLY A 66 -1.42 -6.34 -19.26
C GLY A 66 -2.85 -6.01 -18.81
N ILE A 67 -3.04 -4.91 -18.07
CA ILE A 67 -4.33 -4.42 -17.59
C ILE A 67 -4.72 -3.19 -18.42
N TYR A 68 -5.92 -3.21 -18.99
CA TYR A 68 -6.53 -2.03 -19.60
C TYR A 68 -7.42 -1.34 -18.58
N TYR A 69 -7.21 -0.04 -18.35
CA TYR A 69 -7.90 0.72 -17.32
C TYR A 69 -9.05 1.54 -17.90
N GLU A 70 -10.23 1.34 -17.34
CA GLU A 70 -11.41 2.17 -17.58
C GLU A 70 -11.86 2.77 -16.25
N PHE A 71 -12.25 4.04 -16.26
CA PHE A 71 -12.68 4.76 -15.06
C PHE A 71 -14.08 5.29 -15.27
N ILE A 72 -15.01 4.91 -14.39
CA ILE A 72 -16.37 5.45 -14.38
C ILE A 72 -16.32 6.80 -13.65
N PRO A 73 -16.84 7.90 -14.23
CA PRO A 73 -16.97 9.17 -13.54
C PRO A 73 -17.73 9.01 -12.23
N PHE A 74 -17.29 9.70 -11.17
CA PHE A 74 -17.88 9.52 -9.83
C PHE A 74 -19.39 9.82 -9.81
N GLU A 75 -19.84 10.79 -10.61
CA GLU A 75 -21.25 11.16 -10.77
C GLU A 75 -22.12 10.11 -11.49
N ASP A 76 -21.49 9.10 -12.09
CA ASP A 76 -22.15 8.02 -12.82
C ASP A 76 -22.11 6.68 -12.07
N ILE A 77 -21.48 6.59 -10.89
CA ILE A 77 -21.34 5.32 -10.13
C ILE A 77 -22.71 4.70 -9.77
N GLU A 78 -23.73 5.52 -9.52
CA GLU A 78 -25.10 5.06 -9.21
C GLU A 78 -26.05 5.11 -10.42
N LYS A 79 -25.55 5.48 -11.61
CA LYS A 79 -26.35 5.50 -12.84
C LYS A 79 -26.22 4.14 -13.54
N ASP A 80 -27.06 3.21 -13.10
CA ASP A 80 -27.33 1.87 -13.68
C ASP A 80 -26.12 0.96 -13.96
#